data_AF-A0A6P5Z7H2-F1
#
_entry.id   AF-A0A6P5Z7H2-F1
#
_cell.length_a   1.000
_cell.length_b   1.000
_cell.length_c   1.000
_cell.angle_alpha   90.00
_cell.angle_beta   90.00
_cell.angle_gamma   90.00
#
_symmetry.space_group_name_H-M   'P 1'
#
loop_
_entity.id
_entity.type
_entity.pdbx_description
1 polymer ?
#
loop_
_entity_poly.entity_id
_entity_poly.type
_entity_poly.pdbx_seq_one_letter_code
_entity_poly.pdbx_strand_id
1 'polypeptide(L)'
;MSSKQLKTREKDASLLPEEEQAKEDIAHEAETGKIYRPNYSDKLGRPVLVMRPGFQNTNSTSGQIKYLVYCMENAIMNLNQYQEQMVWLVDFQGFAMANVSVKVTRETAHILQDHYPERLGLGILYNPPKIFESAWTIVKPFLEPKTCKKMKFVYSDDPKSLKIMEEVFDLDKLDAAFCGRSTGGFDYQAYAQQMKEDDIRKSNFLDSSSASQSHRSYLSEPHRSGSPDLDHDSNMSNESGLSSGEEANHSNLECIDIQVQELSLSCKDIQVGEAAVAEQVK
;
A
#
# COMPACT_ATOMS: atom_id res chain seq x y z
N MET A 1 -19.43 -37.35 18.28
CA MET A 1 -18.48 -36.35 17.73
C MET A 1 -17.39 -36.10 18.77
N SER A 2 -16.11 -36.13 18.39
CA SER A 2 -14.98 -35.94 19.33
C SER A 2 -14.95 -34.49 19.85
N SER A 3 -14.59 -34.28 21.12
CA SER A 3 -14.46 -32.94 21.73
C SER A 3 -13.49 -32.01 20.98
N LYS A 4 -12.56 -32.58 20.19
CA LYS A 4 -11.71 -31.80 19.27
C LYS A 4 -12.51 -31.19 18.11
N GLN A 5 -13.47 -31.93 17.55
CA GLN A 5 -14.33 -31.47 16.44
C GLN A 5 -15.30 -30.37 16.87
N LEU A 6 -15.78 -30.43 18.12
CA LEU A 6 -16.65 -29.40 18.70
C LEU A 6 -15.88 -28.10 18.97
N LYS A 7 -14.67 -28.20 19.53
CA LYS A 7 -13.81 -27.04 19.84
C LYS A 7 -13.28 -26.35 18.58
N THR A 8 -13.03 -27.12 17.51
CA THR A 8 -12.71 -26.56 16.19
C THR A 8 -13.91 -25.82 15.59
N ARG A 9 -15.12 -26.42 15.59
CA ARG A 9 -16.33 -25.73 15.09
C ARG A 9 -16.69 -24.48 15.88
N GLU A 10 -16.50 -24.46 17.20
CA GLU A 10 -16.74 -23.27 18.02
C GLU A 10 -15.72 -22.16 17.72
N LYS A 11 -14.45 -22.53 17.48
CA LYS A 11 -13.41 -21.58 17.07
C LYS A 11 -13.68 -21.02 15.67
N ASP A 12 -14.07 -21.87 14.72
CA ASP A 12 -14.44 -21.47 13.37
C ASP A 12 -15.69 -20.57 13.39
N ALA A 13 -16.69 -20.86 14.22
CA ALA A 13 -17.88 -20.03 14.38
C ALA A 13 -17.61 -18.68 15.03
N SER A 14 -16.58 -18.56 15.89
CA SER A 14 -16.16 -17.28 16.48
C SER A 14 -15.34 -16.40 15.54
N LEU A 15 -14.73 -16.97 14.51
CA LEU A 15 -13.96 -16.24 13.49
C LEU A 15 -14.86 -15.60 12.43
N LEU A 16 -16.03 -16.18 12.16
CA LEU A 16 -16.98 -15.68 11.15
C LEU A 16 -17.48 -14.24 11.45
N PRO A 17 -17.88 -13.86 12.68
CA PRO A 17 -18.29 -12.49 12.98
C PRO A 17 -17.16 -11.46 12.83
N GLU A 18 -15.92 -11.84 13.17
CA GLU A 18 -14.76 -10.95 13.03
C GLU A 18 -14.37 -10.76 11.56
N GLU A 19 -14.50 -11.81 10.74
CA GLU A 19 -14.25 -11.75 9.30
C GLU A 19 -15.31 -10.92 8.57
N GLU A 20 -16.59 -11.12 8.90
CA GLU A 20 -17.69 -10.34 8.30
C GLU A 20 -17.62 -8.86 8.72
N GLN A 21 -17.33 -8.57 9.99
CA GLN A 21 -17.09 -7.19 10.43
C GLN A 21 -15.90 -6.55 9.72
N ALA A 22 -14.80 -7.29 9.52
CA ALA A 22 -13.66 -6.78 8.77
C ALA A 22 -14.01 -6.48 7.30
N LYS A 23 -14.86 -7.30 6.67
CA LYS A 23 -15.36 -7.05 5.31
C LYS A 23 -16.25 -5.81 5.25
N GLU A 24 -17.14 -5.62 6.22
CA GLU A 24 -17.98 -4.42 6.32
C GLU A 24 -17.14 -3.15 6.52
N ASP A 25 -16.12 -3.20 7.40
CA ASP A 25 -15.19 -2.09 7.60
C ASP A 25 -14.47 -1.72 6.29
N ILE A 26 -13.96 -2.71 5.56
CA ILE A 26 -13.28 -2.52 4.26
C ILE A 26 -14.25 -1.94 3.23
N ALA A 27 -15.48 -2.47 3.16
CA ALA A 27 -16.50 -2.01 2.22
C ALA A 27 -16.86 -0.54 2.47
N HIS A 28 -16.98 -0.13 3.73
CA HIS A 28 -17.25 1.26 4.11
C HIS A 28 -16.09 2.19 3.75
N GLU A 29 -14.85 1.77 4.00
CA GLU A 29 -13.65 2.53 3.62
C GLU A 29 -13.52 2.69 2.09
N ALA A 30 -14.07 1.75 1.31
CA ALA A 30 -14.04 1.73 -0.15
C ALA A 30 -15.09 2.64 -0.84
N GLU A 31 -16.17 3.03 -0.16
CA GLU A 31 -17.37 3.67 -0.76
C GLU A 31 -17.06 4.88 -1.64
N THR A 32 -16.07 5.70 -1.26
CA THR A 32 -15.70 6.91 -1.99
C THR A 32 -14.60 6.70 -3.02
N GLY A 33 -14.05 5.49 -3.13
CA GLY A 33 -12.91 5.18 -3.99
C GLY A 33 -11.68 6.01 -3.65
N LYS A 34 -11.44 6.30 -2.37
CA LYS A 34 -10.21 6.98 -1.92
C LYS A 34 -8.94 6.18 -2.21
N ILE A 35 -9.06 4.86 -2.31
CA ILE A 35 -8.04 3.96 -2.82
C ILE A 35 -8.78 2.90 -3.61
N TYR A 36 -8.35 2.55 -4.82
CA TYR A 36 -8.94 1.44 -5.57
C TYR A 36 -8.01 0.93 -6.69
N ARG A 37 -8.25 -0.30 -7.14
CA ARG A 37 -7.55 -0.93 -8.27
C ARG A 37 -8.44 -0.91 -9.52
N PRO A 38 -8.20 -0.04 -10.52
CA PRO A 38 -8.96 -0.05 -11.75
C PRO A 38 -8.75 -1.35 -12.55
N ASN A 39 -9.61 -1.58 -13.54
CA ASN A 39 -9.55 -2.74 -14.45
C ASN A 39 -8.53 -2.60 -15.60
N TYR A 40 -7.60 -1.65 -15.51
CA TYR A 40 -6.51 -1.45 -16.46
C TYR A 40 -5.16 -1.53 -15.77
N SER A 41 -4.14 -1.86 -16.56
CA SER A 41 -2.74 -1.85 -16.15
C SER A 41 -1.99 -0.75 -16.89
N ASP A 42 -0.75 -0.48 -16.47
CA ASP A 42 0.18 0.24 -17.35
C ASP A 42 0.59 -0.63 -18.55
N LYS A 43 1.32 -0.05 -19.50
CA LYS A 43 1.82 -0.76 -20.69
C LYS A 43 2.84 -1.86 -20.39
N LEU A 44 3.42 -1.87 -19.20
CA LEU A 44 4.33 -2.93 -18.73
C LEU A 44 3.57 -4.05 -18.01
N GLY A 45 2.24 -3.98 -17.95
CA GLY A 45 1.40 -4.97 -17.28
C GLY A 45 1.45 -4.89 -15.76
N ARG A 46 1.88 -3.75 -15.19
CA ARG A 46 1.81 -3.49 -13.75
C ARG A 46 0.39 -3.11 -13.35
N PRO A 47 -0.16 -3.67 -12.27
CA PRO A 47 -1.41 -3.21 -11.71
C PRO A 47 -1.26 -1.75 -11.26
N VAL A 48 -2.34 -0.99 -11.42
CA VAL A 48 -2.42 0.40 -10.98
C VAL A 48 -3.19 0.43 -9.67
N LEU A 49 -2.71 1.21 -8.71
CA LEU A 49 -3.45 1.56 -7.52
C LEU A 49 -3.70 3.07 -7.54
N VAL A 50 -4.96 3.45 -7.72
CA VAL A 50 -5.38 4.85 -7.69
C VAL A 50 -5.63 5.26 -6.25
N MET A 51 -5.04 6.38 -5.83
CA MET A 51 -5.19 6.94 -4.49
C MET A 51 -5.69 8.37 -4.61
N ARG A 52 -6.83 8.68 -4.00
CA ARG A 52 -7.50 9.98 -4.08
C ARG A 52 -7.66 10.57 -2.68
N PRO A 53 -6.62 11.19 -2.10
CA PRO A 53 -6.66 11.71 -0.73
C PRO A 53 -7.74 12.77 -0.49
N GLY A 54 -8.28 13.42 -1.53
CA GLY A 54 -9.45 14.31 -1.43
C GLY A 54 -10.78 13.61 -1.12
N PHE A 55 -10.84 12.29 -1.16
CA PHE A 55 -12.07 11.49 -1.03
C PHE A 55 -12.15 10.74 0.31
N GLN A 56 -11.43 11.18 1.35
CA GLN A 56 -11.49 10.56 2.67
C GLN A 56 -12.91 10.63 3.25
N ASN A 57 -13.42 9.50 3.73
CA ASN A 57 -14.78 9.36 4.29
C ASN A 57 -14.82 8.92 5.75
N THR A 58 -13.69 8.53 6.33
CA THR A 58 -13.63 8.05 7.72
C THR A 58 -12.50 8.72 8.49
N ASN A 59 -12.56 8.61 9.82
CA ASN A 59 -11.47 9.02 10.73
C ASN A 59 -10.80 7.80 11.41
N SER A 60 -11.23 6.58 11.08
CA SER A 60 -10.72 5.35 11.69
C SER A 60 -9.33 5.04 11.14
N THR A 61 -8.29 5.27 11.93
CA THR A 61 -6.92 4.89 11.54
C THR A 61 -6.83 3.40 11.23
N SER A 62 -7.42 2.53 12.08
CA SER A 62 -7.37 1.08 11.86
C SER A 62 -8.13 0.67 10.59
N GLY A 63 -9.30 1.26 10.33
CA GLY A 63 -10.06 0.99 9.11
C GLY A 63 -9.28 1.38 7.85
N GLN A 64 -8.73 2.59 7.83
CA GLN A 64 -7.93 3.10 6.70
C GLN A 64 -6.70 2.23 6.42
N ILE A 65 -6.02 1.79 7.48
CA ILE A 65 -4.85 0.92 7.36
C ILE A 65 -5.23 -0.48 6.87
N LYS A 66 -6.29 -1.09 7.42
CA LYS A 66 -6.81 -2.38 6.93
C LYS A 66 -7.20 -2.29 5.46
N TYR A 67 -7.83 -1.18 5.05
CA TYR A 67 -8.24 -0.96 3.67
C TYR A 67 -7.05 -0.76 2.73
N LEU A 68 -6.02 -0.02 3.15
CA LEU A 68 -4.77 0.10 2.40
C LEU A 68 -4.12 -1.28 2.19
N VAL A 69 -3.98 -2.07 3.25
CA VAL A 69 -3.43 -3.43 3.20
C VAL A 69 -4.26 -4.30 2.25
N TYR A 70 -5.58 -4.28 2.36
CA TYR A 70 -6.48 -5.00 1.45
C TYR A 70 -6.22 -4.65 -0.02
N CYS A 71 -6.13 -3.35 -0.33
CA CYS A 71 -5.85 -2.88 -1.68
C CYS A 71 -4.47 -3.32 -2.20
N MET A 72 -3.44 -3.26 -1.34
CA MET A 72 -2.08 -3.68 -1.68
C MET A 72 -2.00 -5.19 -1.95
N GLU A 73 -2.60 -6.02 -1.09
CA GLU A 73 -2.68 -7.48 -1.26
C GLU A 73 -3.40 -7.85 -2.56
N ASN A 74 -4.52 -7.17 -2.86
CA ASN A 74 -5.24 -7.40 -4.11
C ASN A 74 -4.44 -6.96 -5.34
N ALA A 75 -3.70 -5.85 -5.26
CA ALA A 75 -2.79 -5.45 -6.32
C ALA A 75 -1.69 -6.51 -6.53
N ILE A 76 -1.11 -7.05 -5.45
CA ILE A 76 -0.08 -8.10 -5.51
C ILE A 76 -0.61 -9.39 -6.14
N MET A 77 -1.81 -9.85 -5.77
CA MET A 77 -2.42 -11.03 -6.36
C MET A 77 -2.71 -10.89 -7.86
N ASN A 78 -2.82 -9.66 -8.36
CA ASN A 78 -3.05 -9.35 -9.77
C ASN A 78 -1.76 -9.00 -10.53
N LEU A 79 -0.58 -9.16 -9.91
CA LEU A 79 0.69 -9.07 -10.60
C LEU A 79 0.86 -10.24 -11.57
N ASN A 80 1.47 -9.97 -12.72
CA ASN A 80 1.94 -11.04 -13.58
C ASN A 80 3.17 -11.73 -12.93
N GLN A 81 3.44 -12.98 -13.32
CA GLN A 81 4.52 -13.79 -12.73
C GLN A 81 5.95 -13.22 -12.87
N TYR A 82 6.13 -12.16 -13.66
CA TYR A 82 7.41 -11.50 -13.91
C TYR A 82 7.46 -10.08 -13.34
N GLN A 83 6.47 -9.69 -12.54
CA GLN A 83 6.33 -8.34 -12.03
C GLN A 83 6.11 -8.39 -10.53
N GLU A 84 6.87 -7.58 -9.80
CA GLU A 84 6.78 -7.49 -8.33
C GLU A 84 6.30 -6.11 -7.88
N GLN A 85 6.17 -5.19 -8.83
CA GLN A 85 5.92 -3.78 -8.61
C GLN A 85 4.60 -3.31 -9.23
N MET A 86 4.01 -2.30 -8.60
CA MET A 86 2.78 -1.66 -9.05
C MET A 86 3.00 -0.17 -9.36
N VAL A 87 2.03 0.43 -10.06
CA VAL A 87 1.99 1.87 -10.31
C VAL A 87 1.05 2.51 -9.29
N TRP A 88 1.50 3.55 -8.60
CA TRP A 88 0.64 4.38 -7.77
C TRP A 88 0.25 5.63 -8.56
N LEU A 89 -1.05 5.83 -8.75
CA LEU A 89 -1.59 7.03 -9.39
C LEU A 89 -2.33 7.84 -8.32
N VAL A 90 -1.69 8.87 -7.82
CA VAL A 90 -2.22 9.72 -6.75
C VAL A 90 -2.92 10.92 -7.37
N ASP A 91 -4.24 10.97 -7.24
CA ASP A 91 -5.09 12.05 -7.72
C ASP A 91 -5.33 13.08 -6.62
N PHE A 92 -4.85 14.30 -6.84
CA PHE A 92 -5.02 15.39 -5.87
C PHE A 92 -6.34 16.17 -6.06
N GLN A 93 -7.28 15.67 -6.88
CA GLN A 93 -8.62 16.25 -6.93
C GLN A 93 -9.24 16.31 -5.54
N GLY A 94 -9.72 17.51 -5.16
CA GLY A 94 -10.36 17.74 -3.85
C GLY A 94 -9.40 17.63 -2.65
N PHE A 95 -8.09 17.50 -2.89
CA PHE A 95 -7.12 17.41 -1.81
C PHE A 95 -7.07 18.71 -1.00
N ALA A 96 -7.18 18.56 0.32
CA ALA A 96 -7.00 19.64 1.28
C ALA A 96 -6.10 19.17 2.43
N MET A 97 -5.12 20.00 2.80
CA MET A 97 -4.18 19.67 3.89
C MET A 97 -4.86 19.48 5.25
N ALA A 98 -6.01 20.11 5.47
CA ALA A 98 -6.81 19.92 6.67
C ALA A 98 -7.28 18.46 6.86
N ASN A 99 -7.35 17.68 5.78
CA ASN A 99 -7.81 16.29 5.80
C ASN A 99 -6.66 15.28 6.01
N VAL A 100 -5.41 15.74 6.12
CA VAL A 100 -4.25 14.87 6.30
C VAL A 100 -4.03 14.61 7.79
N SER A 101 -4.24 13.36 8.21
CA SER A 101 -3.89 12.90 9.55
C SER A 101 -2.44 12.47 9.62
N VAL A 102 -1.63 13.16 10.45
CA VAL A 102 -0.23 12.79 10.69
C VAL A 102 -0.13 11.35 11.20
N LYS A 103 -1.03 10.95 12.10
CA LYS A 103 -1.09 9.59 12.63
C LYS A 103 -1.28 8.55 11.53
N VAL A 104 -2.28 8.73 10.66
CA VAL A 104 -2.54 7.80 9.54
C VAL A 104 -1.35 7.75 8.59
N THR A 105 -0.75 8.92 8.31
CA THR A 105 0.41 9.03 7.41
C THR A 105 1.61 8.24 7.95
N ARG A 106 1.88 8.34 9.26
CA ARG A 106 2.94 7.56 9.93
C ARG A 106 2.67 6.07 9.86
N GLU A 107 1.48 5.62 10.26
CA GLU A 107 1.11 4.19 10.23
C GLU A 107 1.19 3.62 8.80
N THR A 108 0.78 4.42 7.81
CA THR A 108 0.91 4.08 6.39
C THR A 108 2.38 3.90 6.00
N ALA A 109 3.24 4.85 6.36
CA ALA A 109 4.67 4.78 6.05
C ALA A 109 5.33 3.57 6.70
N HIS A 110 5.03 3.30 7.98
CA HIS A 110 5.52 2.13 8.70
C HIS A 110 5.14 0.82 7.99
N ILE A 111 3.86 0.67 7.61
CA ILE A 111 3.40 -0.53 6.91
C ILE A 111 4.07 -0.71 5.54
N LEU A 112 4.21 0.38 4.79
CA LEU A 112 4.84 0.34 3.47
C LEU A 112 6.32 -0.03 3.55
N GLN A 113 7.03 0.47 4.56
CA GLN A 113 8.46 0.18 4.76
C GLN A 113 8.70 -1.24 5.27
N ASP A 114 7.93 -1.67 6.27
CA ASP A 114 8.20 -2.93 6.97
C ASP A 114 7.60 -4.15 6.27
N HIS A 115 6.43 -3.99 5.63
CA HIS A 115 5.69 -5.12 5.05
C HIS A 115 5.64 -5.11 3.53
N TYR A 116 5.81 -3.95 2.89
CA TYR A 116 5.73 -3.80 1.43
C TYR A 116 6.94 -3.12 0.79
N PRO A 117 8.18 -3.51 1.16
CA PRO A 117 9.38 -2.88 0.59
C PRO A 117 9.45 -3.11 -0.92
N GLU A 118 9.97 -2.11 -1.64
CA GLU A 118 10.21 -2.13 -3.09
C GLU A 118 9.00 -2.43 -4.00
N ARG A 119 7.76 -2.37 -3.48
CA ARG A 119 6.53 -2.56 -4.27
C ARG A 119 6.21 -1.43 -5.23
N LEU A 120 6.73 -0.22 -4.99
CA LEU A 120 6.55 0.92 -5.88
C LEU A 120 7.42 0.76 -7.13
N GLY A 121 6.81 0.67 -8.30
CA GLY A 121 7.50 0.67 -9.59
C GLY A 121 7.50 2.05 -10.27
N LEU A 122 6.41 2.79 -10.13
CA LEU A 122 6.25 4.17 -10.61
C LEU A 122 5.19 4.85 -9.73
N GLY A 123 5.45 6.08 -9.29
CA GLY A 123 4.45 6.92 -8.64
C GLY A 123 4.14 8.14 -9.50
N ILE A 124 2.87 8.37 -9.79
CA ILE A 124 2.39 9.52 -10.55
C ILE A 124 1.57 10.38 -9.60
N LEU A 125 2.02 11.60 -9.36
CA LEU A 125 1.27 12.62 -8.64
C LEU A 125 0.54 13.46 -9.68
N TYR A 126 -0.77 13.27 -9.79
CA TYR A 126 -1.63 13.89 -10.79
C TYR A 126 -2.34 15.11 -10.22
N ASN A 127 -2.16 16.26 -10.87
CA ASN A 127 -2.62 17.59 -10.45
C ASN A 127 -2.33 17.93 -8.98
N PRO A 128 -1.12 17.66 -8.43
CA PRO A 128 -0.82 18.09 -7.08
C PRO A 128 -0.91 19.62 -6.98
N PRO A 129 -1.31 20.19 -5.83
CA PRO A 129 -1.21 21.63 -5.62
C PRO A 129 0.22 22.09 -5.91
N LYS A 130 0.41 23.20 -6.62
CA LYS A 130 1.77 23.66 -7.05
C LYS A 130 2.75 23.78 -5.89
N ILE A 131 2.25 24.07 -4.69
CA ILE A 131 3.07 24.11 -3.48
C ILE A 131 3.75 22.77 -3.15
N PHE A 132 3.15 21.66 -3.57
CA PHE A 132 3.67 20.32 -3.33
C PHE A 132 5.02 20.08 -4.00
N GLU A 133 5.36 20.77 -5.09
CA GLU A 133 6.69 20.65 -5.71
C GLU A 133 7.80 21.24 -4.82
N SER A 134 7.53 22.39 -4.22
CA SER A 134 8.43 23.01 -3.25
C SER A 134 8.59 22.13 -2.02
N ALA A 135 7.46 21.62 -1.51
CA ALA A 135 7.41 20.73 -0.36
C ALA A 135 8.15 19.40 -0.66
N TRP A 136 7.99 18.84 -1.86
CA TRP A 136 8.71 17.65 -2.32
C TRP A 136 10.22 17.84 -2.35
N THR A 137 10.72 19.06 -2.58
CA THR A 137 12.15 19.36 -2.54
C THR A 137 12.74 19.24 -1.14
N ILE A 138 11.92 19.47 -0.10
CA ILE A 138 12.29 19.27 1.30
C ILE A 138 12.29 17.77 1.65
N VAL A 139 11.35 16.99 1.08
CA VAL A 139 11.21 15.54 1.37
C VAL A 139 12.24 14.69 0.63
N LYS A 140 12.60 15.07 -0.60
CA LYS A 140 13.53 14.33 -1.47
C LYS A 140 14.81 13.81 -0.80
N PRO A 141 15.54 14.60 0.03
CA PRO A 141 16.78 14.15 0.65
C PRO A 141 16.62 12.98 1.62
N PHE A 142 15.40 12.75 2.13
CA PHE A 142 15.09 11.70 3.11
C PHE A 142 14.51 10.44 2.47
N LEU A 143 14.12 10.51 1.20
CA LEU A 143 13.71 9.34 0.43
C LEU A 143 14.91 8.72 -0.25
N GLU A 144 14.93 7.39 -0.33
CA GLU A 144 15.96 6.71 -1.10
C GLU A 144 16.00 7.26 -2.54
N PRO A 145 17.19 7.52 -3.12
CA PRO A 145 17.32 8.06 -4.47
C PRO A 145 16.56 7.24 -5.53
N LYS A 146 16.39 5.93 -5.31
CA LYS A 146 15.60 5.05 -6.17
C LYS A 146 14.11 5.40 -6.13
N THR A 147 13.55 5.64 -4.95
CA THR A 147 12.15 6.06 -4.76
C THR A 147 11.89 7.41 -5.41
N CYS A 148 12.76 8.39 -5.19
CA CYS A 148 12.66 9.71 -5.83
C CYS A 148 12.60 9.64 -7.37
N LYS A 149 13.40 8.76 -7.99
CA LYS A 149 13.43 8.58 -9.45
C LYS A 149 12.15 7.98 -10.01
N LYS A 150 11.41 7.22 -9.20
CA LYS A 150 10.13 6.59 -9.57
C LYS A 150 8.96 7.57 -9.52
N MET A 151 9.10 8.74 -8.88
CA MET A 151 8.02 9.72 -8.75
C MET A 151 7.98 10.69 -9.94
N LYS A 152 6.79 10.90 -10.50
CA LYS A 152 6.50 11.79 -11.63
C LYS A 152 5.35 12.72 -11.27
N PHE A 153 5.49 13.99 -11.62
CA PHE A 153 4.46 15.00 -11.46
C PHE A 153 3.78 15.18 -12.82
N VAL A 154 2.46 15.14 -12.83
CA VAL A 154 1.64 15.31 -14.03
C VAL A 154 0.59 16.36 -13.76
N TYR A 155 0.45 17.31 -14.68
CA TYR A 155 -0.54 18.37 -14.63
C TYR A 155 -1.40 18.35 -15.89
N SER A 156 -2.71 18.38 -15.69
CA SER A 156 -3.72 18.38 -16.75
C SER A 156 -3.65 19.61 -17.66
N ASP A 157 -3.08 20.73 -17.19
CA ASP A 157 -2.87 21.96 -17.94
C ASP A 157 -1.48 22.06 -18.60
N ASP A 158 -0.58 21.08 -18.40
CA ASP A 158 0.73 21.02 -19.04
C ASP A 158 0.84 19.84 -20.02
N PRO A 159 0.77 20.10 -21.35
CA PRO A 159 0.91 19.08 -22.38
C PRO A 159 2.23 18.29 -22.32
N LYS A 160 3.31 18.87 -21.76
CA LYS A 160 4.59 18.14 -21.64
C LYS A 160 4.50 17.04 -20.59
N SER A 161 3.92 17.36 -19.44
CA SER A 161 3.72 16.38 -18.37
C SER A 161 2.71 15.29 -18.77
N LEU A 162 1.69 15.63 -19.57
CA LEU A 162 0.71 14.66 -20.07
C LEU A 162 1.31 13.56 -20.93
N LYS A 163 2.43 13.80 -21.62
CA LYS A 163 3.16 12.75 -22.37
C LYS A 163 3.56 11.58 -21.48
N ILE A 164 3.79 11.80 -20.19
CA ILE A 164 4.08 10.73 -19.23
C ILE A 164 2.89 9.77 -19.16
N MET A 165 1.66 10.28 -19.15
CA MET A 165 0.45 9.43 -19.14
C MET A 165 0.34 8.64 -20.44
N GLU A 166 0.61 9.26 -21.59
CA GLU A 166 0.59 8.59 -22.90
C GLU A 166 1.67 7.51 -23.02
N GLU A 167 2.84 7.72 -22.42
CA GLU A 167 3.94 6.76 -22.40
C GLU A 167 3.63 5.57 -21.49
N VAL A 168 3.03 5.83 -20.33
CA VAL A 168 2.78 4.82 -19.29
C VAL A 168 1.50 4.02 -19.56
N PHE A 169 0.44 4.63 -20.07
CA PHE A 169 -0.89 4.02 -20.16
C PHE A 169 -1.43 3.91 -21.59
N ASP A 170 -2.29 2.92 -21.78
CA ASP A 170 -3.20 2.87 -22.93
C ASP A 170 -4.35 3.86 -22.67
N LEU A 171 -4.33 4.98 -23.38
CA LEU A 171 -5.30 6.06 -23.19
C LEU A 171 -6.74 5.65 -23.53
N ASP A 172 -6.97 4.60 -24.33
CA ASP A 172 -8.33 4.09 -24.58
C ASP A 172 -8.94 3.44 -23.35
N LYS A 173 -8.09 2.92 -22.45
CA LYS A 173 -8.49 2.23 -21.22
C LYS A 173 -8.44 3.13 -19.99
N LEU A 174 -7.52 4.09 -20.00
CA LEU A 174 -7.34 5.04 -18.91
C LEU A 174 -8.60 5.89 -18.71
N ASP A 175 -8.92 6.18 -17.45
CA ASP A 175 -10.04 7.03 -17.07
C ASP A 175 -9.88 8.46 -17.64
N ALA A 176 -10.99 9.04 -18.11
CA ALA A 176 -11.05 10.43 -18.55
C ALA A 176 -10.61 11.42 -17.45
N ALA A 177 -10.79 11.08 -16.17
CA ALA A 177 -10.26 11.86 -15.05
C ALA A 177 -8.73 12.03 -15.09
N PHE A 178 -8.02 11.12 -15.78
CA PHE A 178 -6.57 11.10 -15.92
C PHE A 178 -6.11 11.35 -17.37
N CYS A 179 -6.90 12.10 -18.14
CA CYS A 179 -6.69 12.38 -19.58
C CYS A 179 -6.80 11.15 -20.50
N GLY A 180 -7.45 10.08 -20.05
CA GLY A 180 -7.83 8.96 -20.90
C GLY A 180 -9.12 9.20 -21.68
N ARG A 181 -9.61 8.14 -22.35
CA ARG A 181 -10.83 8.13 -23.17
C ARG A 181 -11.94 7.25 -22.59
N SER A 182 -11.67 6.52 -21.52
CA SER A 182 -12.68 5.73 -20.81
C SER A 182 -13.56 6.64 -19.96
N THR A 183 -14.88 6.59 -20.16
CA THR A 183 -15.86 7.46 -19.49
C THR A 183 -16.47 6.85 -18.22
N GLY A 184 -15.91 5.73 -17.72
CA GLY A 184 -16.49 4.95 -16.63
C GLY A 184 -16.32 5.56 -15.24
N GLY A 185 -15.27 6.34 -14.99
CA GLY A 185 -15.00 6.85 -13.65
C GLY A 185 -14.77 5.75 -12.61
N PHE A 186 -14.71 6.16 -11.34
CA PHE A 186 -14.90 5.24 -10.22
C PHE A 186 -16.39 5.00 -9.99
N ASP A 187 -16.81 3.73 -10.02
CA ASP A 187 -18.15 3.29 -9.63
C ASP A 187 -18.05 2.26 -8.49
N TYR A 188 -18.67 2.57 -7.34
CA TYR A 188 -18.56 1.72 -6.16
C TYR A 188 -19.22 0.36 -6.35
N GLN A 189 -20.33 0.26 -7.10
CA GLN A 189 -21.02 -1.02 -7.27
C GLN A 189 -20.18 -2.01 -8.10
N ALA A 190 -19.58 -1.53 -9.19
CA ALA A 190 -18.63 -2.27 -9.98
C ALA A 190 -17.37 -2.63 -9.17
N TYR A 191 -16.86 -1.69 -8.36
CA TYR A 191 -15.71 -1.96 -7.51
C TYR A 191 -16.02 -2.99 -6.41
N ALA A 192 -17.17 -2.90 -5.75
CA ALA A 192 -17.60 -3.87 -4.75
C ALA A 192 -17.80 -5.27 -5.35
N GLN A 193 -18.25 -5.36 -6.61
CA GLN A 193 -18.27 -6.64 -7.32
C GLN A 193 -16.85 -7.17 -7.56
N GLN A 194 -15.93 -6.34 -8.02
CA GLN A 194 -14.52 -6.70 -8.21
C GLN A 194 -13.88 -7.19 -6.89
N MET A 195 -14.16 -6.52 -5.77
CA MET A 195 -13.71 -6.93 -4.44
C MET A 195 -14.18 -8.36 -4.09
N LYS A 196 -15.46 -8.67 -4.33
CA LYS A 196 -16.00 -10.02 -4.10
C LYS A 196 -15.30 -11.08 -4.96
N GLU A 197 -15.01 -10.76 -6.22
CA GLU A 197 -14.29 -11.66 -7.12
C GLU A 197 -12.84 -11.89 -6.66
N ASP A 198 -12.17 -10.83 -6.18
CA ASP A 198 -10.83 -10.90 -5.61
C ASP A 198 -10.81 -11.75 -4.32
N ASP A 199 -11.80 -11.60 -3.45
CA ASP A 199 -11.94 -12.39 -2.21
C ASP A 199 -12.15 -13.89 -2.50
N ILE A 200 -13.02 -14.21 -3.47
CA ILE A 200 -13.22 -15.60 -3.94
C ILE A 200 -11.91 -16.17 -4.48
N ARG A 201 -11.19 -15.41 -5.30
CA ARG A 201 -9.90 -15.84 -5.86
C ARG A 201 -8.88 -16.10 -4.75
N LYS A 202 -8.82 -15.23 -3.74
CA LYS A 202 -7.93 -15.38 -2.58
C LYS A 202 -8.25 -16.63 -1.78
N SER A 203 -9.53 -16.90 -1.51
CA SER A 203 -9.96 -18.11 -0.81
C SER A 203 -9.52 -19.38 -1.57
N ASN A 204 -9.79 -19.44 -2.88
CA ASN A 204 -9.41 -20.59 -3.70
C ASN A 204 -7.88 -20.82 -3.71
N PHE A 205 -7.10 -19.75 -3.74
CA PHE A 205 -5.64 -19.84 -3.69
C PHE A 205 -5.16 -20.44 -2.35
N LEU A 206 -5.69 -19.95 -1.22
CA LEU A 206 -5.36 -20.45 0.12
C LEU A 206 -5.74 -21.93 0.28
N ASP A 207 -6.92 -22.32 -0.20
CA ASP A 207 -7.39 -23.71 -0.17
C ASP A 207 -6.46 -24.64 -0.96
N SER A 208 -6.05 -24.24 -2.17
CA SER A 208 -5.13 -25.03 -3.00
C SER A 208 -3.73 -25.20 -2.38
N SER A 209 -3.25 -24.18 -1.66
CA SER A 209 -1.96 -24.21 -0.97
C SER A 209 -1.98 -25.14 0.25
N SER A 210 -3.09 -25.16 1.00
CA SER A 210 -3.28 -26.05 2.15
C SER A 210 -3.40 -27.54 1.75
N ALA A 211 -4.02 -27.83 0.59
CA ALA A 211 -4.09 -29.17 0.03
C ALA A 211 -2.72 -29.70 -0.47
N SER A 212 -1.82 -28.80 -0.87
CA SER A 212 -0.49 -29.17 -1.37
C SER A 212 0.50 -29.50 -0.24
N GLN A 213 0.36 -28.87 0.94
CA GLN A 213 1.21 -29.16 2.10
C GLN A 213 0.89 -30.51 2.76
N SER A 214 -0.34 -31.01 2.62
CA SER A 214 -0.75 -32.31 3.16
C SER A 214 -0.21 -33.52 2.38
N HIS A 215 0.41 -33.31 1.21
CA HIS A 215 1.05 -34.37 0.42
C HIS A 215 2.56 -34.53 0.63
N ARG A 216 3.23 -33.58 1.32
CA ARG A 216 4.70 -33.61 1.52
C ARG A 216 5.15 -34.27 2.84
N SER A 217 4.22 -34.63 3.73
CA SER A 217 4.51 -35.20 5.05
C SER A 217 4.72 -36.73 5.06
N TYR A 218 4.65 -37.41 3.91
CA TYR A 218 4.82 -38.87 3.81
C TYR A 218 6.00 -39.25 2.92
N LEU A 219 7.23 -38.85 3.27
CA LEU A 219 8.46 -39.51 2.79
C LEU A 219 9.63 -39.04 3.67
N SER A 220 9.75 -39.64 4.85
CA SER A 220 10.96 -39.63 5.67
C SER A 220 10.94 -40.86 6.59
N GLU A 221 11.44 -41.99 6.10
CA GLU A 221 11.87 -43.10 6.97
C GLU A 221 13.30 -42.84 7.48
N PRO A 222 13.64 -43.19 8.74
CA PRO A 222 14.99 -43.03 9.26
C PRO A 222 15.78 -44.35 9.12
N HIS A 223 16.91 -44.33 8.41
CA HIS A 223 17.92 -45.38 8.54
C HIS A 223 18.98 -44.99 9.57
N ARG A 224 19.21 -45.91 10.51
CA ARG A 224 20.08 -45.83 11.69
C ARG A 224 21.31 -46.71 11.46
N SER A 225 22.51 -46.14 11.59
CA SER A 225 23.81 -46.80 11.85
C SER A 225 24.84 -45.67 12.03
N GLY A 226 25.73 -45.55 13.02
CA GLY A 226 26.21 -46.44 14.08
C GLY A 226 27.73 -46.25 14.24
N SER A 227 28.17 -45.20 14.99
CA SER A 227 29.46 -45.02 15.74
C SER A 227 30.84 -45.16 15.03
N PRO A 228 32.01 -44.78 15.63
CA PRO A 228 32.32 -43.95 16.82
C PRO A 228 33.53 -42.97 16.68
N ASP A 229 33.84 -42.26 17.78
CA ASP A 229 35.13 -41.69 18.22
C ASP A 229 35.66 -40.35 17.63
N LEU A 230 35.84 -39.34 18.50
CA LEU A 230 37.14 -38.98 19.10
C LEU A 230 37.04 -37.64 19.88
N ASP A 231 37.46 -37.68 21.15
CA ASP A 231 37.61 -36.54 22.04
C ASP A 231 38.72 -35.59 21.57
N HIS A 232 38.45 -34.27 21.56
CA HIS A 232 39.52 -33.28 21.71
C HIS A 232 39.01 -31.99 22.35
N ASP A 233 39.40 -31.78 23.61
CA ASP A 233 39.34 -30.51 24.32
C ASP A 233 40.19 -29.45 23.60
N SER A 234 39.63 -28.27 23.36
CA SER A 234 40.41 -27.04 23.47
C SER A 234 39.53 -25.84 23.81
N ASN A 235 40.11 -25.06 24.69
CA ASN A 235 39.60 -23.92 25.43
C ASN A 235 39.58 -22.64 24.58
N MET A 236 38.92 -21.61 25.14
CA MET A 236 39.13 -20.16 24.93
C MET A 236 38.17 -19.37 24.03
N SER A 237 37.45 -18.48 24.73
CA SER A 237 37.31 -17.05 24.45
C SER A 237 36.09 -16.55 23.66
N ASN A 238 35.24 -15.88 24.44
CA ASN A 238 34.82 -14.49 24.29
C ASN A 238 33.57 -14.11 23.48
N GLU A 239 32.86 -13.18 24.13
CA GLU A 239 32.05 -12.07 23.61
C GLU A 239 30.58 -12.36 23.29
N SER A 240 29.79 -11.98 24.30
CA SER A 240 28.45 -11.42 24.18
C SER A 240 28.33 -10.39 23.04
N GLY A 241 27.43 -10.65 22.09
CA GLY A 241 26.93 -9.67 21.14
C GLY A 241 25.42 -9.83 21.01
N LEU A 242 24.68 -9.19 21.91
CA LEU A 242 23.23 -9.02 21.82
C LEU A 242 22.91 -7.81 20.95
N SER A 243 22.05 -8.06 19.96
CA SER A 243 21.00 -7.18 19.44
C SER A 243 21.34 -5.71 19.10
N SER A 244 21.40 -5.41 17.81
CA SER A 244 21.14 -4.06 17.27
C SER A 244 20.27 -4.16 16.01
N GLY A 245 18.99 -4.44 16.22
CA GLY A 245 17.96 -4.42 15.17
C GLY A 245 16.90 -3.32 15.32
N GLU A 246 16.82 -2.64 16.47
CA GLU A 246 15.65 -1.82 16.81
C GLU A 246 15.87 -0.30 16.71
N GLU A 247 17.11 0.22 16.75
CA GLU A 247 17.35 1.67 16.75
C GLU A 247 17.24 2.34 15.37
N ALA A 248 17.45 1.60 14.27
CA ALA A 248 17.38 2.16 12.91
C ALA A 248 15.94 2.49 12.48
N ASN A 249 14.93 1.77 13.00
CA ASN A 249 13.54 1.98 12.63
C ASN A 249 12.91 3.17 13.37
N HIS A 250 13.27 3.40 14.63
CA HIS A 250 12.72 4.51 15.42
C HIS A 250 13.15 5.88 14.85
N SER A 251 14.40 6.00 14.42
CA SER A 251 14.95 7.25 13.84
C SER A 251 14.31 7.61 12.50
N ASN A 252 13.99 6.62 11.65
CA ASN A 252 13.30 6.84 10.38
C ASN A 252 11.85 7.30 10.59
N LEU A 253 11.14 6.74 11.57
CA LEU A 253 9.77 7.16 11.89
C LEU A 253 9.69 8.58 12.48
N GLU A 254 10.60 8.94 13.38
CA GLU A 254 10.68 10.32 13.90
C GLU A 254 10.98 11.31 12.77
N CYS A 255 11.83 10.93 11.82
CA CYS A 255 12.12 11.75 10.65
C CYS A 255 10.88 11.95 9.75
N ILE A 256 10.08 10.90 9.53
CA ILE A 256 8.81 10.97 8.80
C ILE A 256 7.81 11.88 9.53
N ASP A 257 7.73 11.78 10.86
CA ASP A 257 6.83 12.63 11.67
C ASP A 257 7.18 14.11 11.52
N ILE A 258 8.47 14.46 11.59
CA ILE A 258 8.95 15.83 11.36
C ILE A 258 8.61 16.27 9.92
N GLN A 259 8.81 15.42 8.91
CA GLN A 259 8.54 15.75 7.51
C GLN A 259 7.05 15.97 7.23
N VAL A 260 6.16 15.13 7.75
CA VAL A 260 4.71 15.30 7.57
C VAL A 260 4.25 16.58 8.25
N GLN A 261 4.84 16.91 9.41
CA GLN A 261 4.58 18.18 10.09
C GLN A 261 5.11 19.38 9.30
N GLU A 262 6.34 19.34 8.79
CA GLU A 262 6.93 20.41 7.97
C GLU A 262 6.17 20.62 6.66
N LEU A 263 5.80 19.54 5.97
CA LEU A 263 4.93 19.59 4.79
C LEU A 263 3.57 20.22 5.13
N SER A 264 2.97 19.83 6.26
CA SER A 264 1.69 20.38 6.71
C SER A 264 1.81 21.86 7.06
N LEU A 265 2.88 22.27 7.75
CA LEU A 265 3.14 23.67 8.13
C LEU A 265 3.41 24.53 6.89
N SER A 266 4.32 24.09 6.02
CA SER A 266 4.67 24.79 4.78
C SER A 266 3.44 25.03 3.89
N CYS A 267 2.54 24.03 3.78
CA CYS A 267 1.32 24.19 3.00
C CYS A 267 0.27 25.08 3.69
N LYS A 268 0.21 25.10 5.03
CA LYS A 268 -0.71 25.97 5.79
C LYS A 268 -0.31 27.45 5.69
N ASP A 269 0.96 27.77 5.87
CA ASP A 269 1.44 29.15 5.83
C ASP A 269 1.20 29.83 4.47
N ILE A 270 1.24 29.02 3.40
CA ILE A 270 1.08 29.49 2.02
C ILE A 270 -0.40 29.59 1.63
N GLN A 271 -1.27 28.69 2.14
CA GLN A 271 -2.73 28.86 1.99
C GLN A 271 -3.24 30.12 2.70
N VAL A 272 -2.70 30.45 3.88
CA VAL A 272 -3.00 31.71 4.57
C VAL A 272 -2.52 32.92 3.75
N GLY A 273 -1.33 32.81 3.13
CA GLY A 273 -0.82 33.82 2.21
C GLY A 273 -1.69 34.03 0.96
N GLU A 274 -2.11 32.96 0.28
CA GLU A 274 -2.97 33.05 -0.92
C GLU A 274 -4.38 33.59 -0.58
N ALA A 275 -4.95 33.19 0.56
CA ALA A 275 -6.23 33.73 1.03
C ALA A 275 -6.13 35.24 1.36
N ALA A 276 -5.05 35.66 2.01
CA ALA A 276 -4.80 37.07 2.33
C ALA A 276 -4.56 37.93 1.07
N VAL A 277 -3.93 37.38 0.04
CA VAL A 277 -3.74 38.05 -1.25
C VAL A 277 -5.07 38.14 -2.02
N ALA A 278 -5.91 37.10 -1.96
CA ALA A 278 -7.23 37.11 -2.60
C ALA A 278 -8.22 38.10 -1.97
N GLU A 279 -8.07 38.40 -0.67
CA GLU A 279 -8.91 39.38 0.04
C GLU A 279 -8.50 40.84 -0.22
N GLN A 280 -7.24 41.10 -0.62
CA GLN A 280 -6.75 42.45 -0.96
C GLN A 280 -7.02 42.87 -2.42
N VAL A 281 -7.54 41.97 -3.26
CA VAL A 281 -7.83 42.23 -4.70
C VAL A 281 -9.33 42.46 -4.95
N LYS A 282 -10.10 42.79 -3.91
CA LYS A 282 -11.53 43.10 -3.99
C LYS A 282 -11.84 44.49 -3.45
#